data_AF-A0A359CT36-F1
#
_entry.id   AF-A0A359CT36-F1
#
_cell.length_a   1.000
_cell.length_b   1.000
_cell.length_c   1.000
_cell.angle_alpha   90.00
_cell.angle_beta   90.00
_cell.angle_gamma   90.00
#
_symmetry.space_group_name_H-M   'P 1'
#
loop_
_entity.id
_entity.type
_entity.pdbx_description
1 polymer ?
#
loop_
_entity_poly.entity_id
_entity_poly.type
_entity_poly.pdbx_seq_one_letter_code
_entity_poly.pdbx_strand_id
1 'polypeptide(L)'
;MKFILATLILLIAELTFAQSNFPDFLQGTWKMENKEIYEHWDKLNDYTLKGFSYKLKEGQMVISEYLDISRVNKEITYTATVLNQNQGKGINFKLIKTDSTFVFENSNHDFPKKIVYQKLNDTEFFVQLSNGSQKGFAYKMQKQFQRTSFKDTTIANPNYDSVLAEKLGGDDYGMKRYVLVLLKTGPNQTTDKTLINDSFRGHLENINRLVKEEKMIVAGPLGKNDKTYRGIFILNVTTFDEAEKLLQKDSAIKEGLLNFDLYNWYGSAALPEYLDFSDKIWKVNP
;
A
#
# COMPACT_ATOMS: atom_id res chain seq x y z
N MET A 1 31.02 -24.98 65.14
CA MET A 1 30.15 -24.03 64.42
C MET A 1 31.02 -23.05 63.64
N LYS A 2 31.15 -23.22 62.32
CA LYS A 2 31.61 -22.14 61.41
C LYS A 2 30.81 -22.28 60.11
N PHE A 3 30.22 -21.17 59.71
CA PHE A 3 29.10 -21.03 58.79
C PHE A 3 29.51 -21.31 57.34
N ILE A 4 28.69 -22.06 56.61
CA ILE A 4 28.77 -22.21 55.15
C ILE A 4 28.09 -20.99 54.53
N LEU A 5 28.87 -20.15 53.84
CA LEU A 5 28.38 -19.02 53.08
C LEU A 5 27.95 -19.52 51.69
N ALA A 6 26.65 -19.59 51.44
CA ALA A 6 26.10 -19.90 50.13
C ALA A 6 25.96 -18.62 49.31
N THR A 7 26.77 -18.46 48.27
CA THR A 7 26.69 -17.36 47.31
C THR A 7 25.58 -17.67 46.29
N LEU A 8 24.47 -16.93 46.36
CA LEU A 8 23.39 -16.99 45.39
C LEU A 8 23.80 -16.23 44.12
N ILE A 9 24.07 -16.95 43.03
CA ILE A 9 24.35 -16.37 41.71
C ILE A 9 23.00 -15.97 41.10
N LEU A 10 22.74 -14.66 41.03
CA LEU A 10 21.58 -14.11 40.35
C LEU A 10 21.83 -14.18 38.83
N LEU A 11 21.14 -15.09 38.14
CA LEU A 11 21.19 -15.21 36.69
C LEU A 11 20.41 -14.04 36.07
N ILE A 12 21.11 -12.99 35.66
CA ILE A 12 20.51 -11.91 34.86
C ILE A 12 20.38 -12.45 33.43
N ALA A 13 19.16 -12.80 33.03
CA ALA A 13 18.86 -13.10 31.63
C ALA A 13 18.99 -11.79 30.84
N GLU A 14 20.06 -11.64 30.07
CA GLU A 14 20.13 -10.61 29.05
C GLU A 14 19.09 -10.93 27.98
N LEU A 15 18.06 -10.09 27.88
CA LEU A 15 17.18 -10.08 26.72
C LEU A 15 18.01 -9.65 25.52
N THR A 16 18.50 -10.62 24.76
CA THR A 16 19.07 -10.37 23.44
C THR A 16 17.93 -9.95 22.53
N PHE A 17 17.80 -8.64 22.29
CA PHE A 17 16.93 -8.16 21.22
C PHE A 17 17.50 -8.69 19.89
N ALA A 18 16.79 -9.63 19.28
CA ALA A 18 17.10 -10.09 17.94
C ALA A 18 17.05 -8.88 16.99
N GLN A 19 18.19 -8.52 16.41
CA GLN A 19 18.26 -7.46 15.41
C GLN A 19 17.41 -7.87 14.21
N SER A 20 16.47 -7.01 13.80
CA SER A 20 15.60 -7.32 12.65
C SER A 20 16.45 -7.51 11.40
N ASN A 21 16.30 -8.65 10.73
CA ASN A 21 16.90 -8.91 9.41
C ASN A 21 16.16 -8.16 8.29
N PHE A 22 15.24 -7.25 8.62
CA PHE A 22 14.45 -6.45 7.69
C PHE A 22 14.58 -4.97 8.08
N PRO A 23 14.62 -4.03 7.11
CA PRO A 23 14.87 -2.62 7.41
C PRO A 23 13.60 -1.90 7.90
N ASP A 24 12.95 -2.43 8.94
CA ASP A 24 11.71 -1.87 9.51
C ASP A 24 11.87 -0.41 9.98
N PHE A 25 13.11 -0.01 10.32
CA PHE A 25 13.41 1.36 10.76
C PHE A 25 13.12 2.42 9.68
N LEU A 26 13.01 2.02 8.40
CA LEU A 26 12.68 2.94 7.31
C LEU A 26 11.23 3.42 7.38
N GLN A 27 10.33 2.78 8.14
CA GLN A 27 8.92 3.15 8.18
C GLN A 27 8.71 4.63 8.58
N GLY A 28 7.90 5.33 7.79
CA GLY A 28 7.54 6.74 7.97
C GLY A 28 8.07 7.66 6.87
N THR A 29 7.95 8.97 7.11
CA THR A 29 8.43 10.01 6.18
C THR A 29 9.79 10.53 6.61
N TRP A 30 10.68 10.69 5.64
CA TRP A 30 12.05 11.15 5.84
C TRP A 30 12.38 12.24 4.84
N LYS A 31 13.07 13.27 5.31
CA LYS A 31 13.53 14.39 4.49
C LYS A 31 15.04 14.31 4.31
N MET A 32 15.50 14.48 3.07
CA MET A 32 16.91 14.57 2.74
C MET A 32 17.49 15.87 3.30
N GLU A 33 18.69 15.79 3.89
CA GLU A 33 19.38 16.97 4.39
C GLU A 33 19.57 18.03 3.28
N ASN A 34 19.32 19.28 3.64
CA ASN A 34 19.50 20.45 2.77
C ASN A 34 18.72 20.45 1.45
N LYS A 35 17.73 19.56 1.27
CA LYS A 35 16.91 19.48 0.05
C LYS A 35 15.44 19.20 0.37
N GLU A 36 14.54 19.74 -0.46
CA GLU A 36 13.11 19.39 -0.45
C GLU A 36 12.86 18.08 -1.20
N ILE A 37 13.62 17.04 -0.84
CA ILE A 37 13.49 15.68 -1.33
C ILE A 37 13.11 14.81 -0.14
N TYR A 38 12.14 13.94 -0.34
CA TYR A 38 11.55 13.13 0.70
C TYR A 38 11.44 11.68 0.22
N GLU A 39 11.50 10.76 1.18
CA GLU A 39 11.12 9.36 1.02
C GLU A 39 10.04 9.03 2.04
N HIS A 40 9.00 8.34 1.62
CA HIS A 40 8.02 7.74 2.52
C HIS A 40 8.03 6.23 2.37
N TRP A 41 7.90 5.52 3.49
CA TRP A 41 7.88 4.05 3.54
C TRP A 41 6.76 3.53 4.42
N ASP A 42 5.92 2.68 3.84
CA ASP A 42 4.84 1.94 4.47
C ASP A 42 5.20 0.48 4.66
N LYS A 43 5.05 -0.03 5.88
CA LYS A 43 5.16 -1.46 6.16
C LYS A 43 3.83 -2.13 5.87
N LEU A 44 3.76 -2.92 4.79
CA LEU A 44 2.53 -3.64 4.43
C LEU A 44 2.33 -4.91 5.27
N ASN A 45 3.44 -5.57 5.62
CA ASN A 45 3.52 -6.75 6.47
C ASN A 45 4.97 -6.95 6.94
N ASP A 46 5.27 -8.02 7.67
CA ASP A 46 6.62 -8.32 8.20
C ASP A 46 7.68 -8.64 7.13
N TYR A 47 7.29 -8.71 5.87
CA TYR A 47 8.14 -9.08 4.75
C TYR A 47 8.17 -8.05 3.63
N THR A 48 7.37 -6.97 3.72
CA THR A 48 7.18 -6.02 2.62
C THR A 48 7.10 -4.59 3.12
N LEU A 49 8.03 -3.76 2.66
CA LEU A 49 7.97 -2.30 2.72
C LEU A 49 7.72 -1.78 1.31
N LYS A 50 6.79 -0.84 1.17
CA LYS A 50 6.64 -0.04 -0.05
C LYS A 50 6.95 1.39 0.25
N GLY A 51 7.58 2.08 -0.68
CA GLY A 51 7.88 3.49 -0.52
C GLY A 51 7.85 4.23 -1.82
N PHE A 52 8.11 5.53 -1.73
CA PHE A 52 8.26 6.39 -2.89
C PHE A 52 9.11 7.60 -2.53
N SER A 53 9.89 8.06 -3.50
CA SER A 53 10.68 9.29 -3.42
C SER A 53 9.89 10.41 -4.08
N TYR A 54 9.85 11.58 -3.45
CA TYR A 54 9.13 12.74 -3.99
C TYR A 54 9.84 14.06 -3.68
N LYS A 55 9.46 15.09 -4.44
CA LYS A 55 9.83 16.48 -4.21
C LYS A 55 8.58 17.31 -3.98
N LEU A 56 8.71 18.38 -3.21
CA LEU A 56 7.68 19.41 -3.13
C LEU A 56 7.96 20.46 -4.20
N LYS A 57 7.02 20.63 -5.15
CA LYS A 57 7.00 21.75 -6.10
C LYS A 57 5.72 22.52 -5.88
N GLU A 58 5.84 23.80 -5.48
CA GLU A 58 4.67 24.66 -5.21
C GLU A 58 3.68 24.03 -4.21
N GLY A 59 4.20 23.34 -3.19
CA GLY A 59 3.38 22.62 -2.21
C GLY A 59 2.79 21.30 -2.69
N GLN A 60 2.92 20.96 -3.98
CA GLN A 60 2.46 19.68 -4.53
C GLN A 60 3.55 18.62 -4.48
N MET A 61 3.13 17.40 -4.13
CA MET A 61 3.98 16.22 -4.18
C MET A 61 4.20 15.79 -5.62
N VAL A 62 5.45 15.81 -6.06
CA VAL A 62 5.87 15.26 -7.35
C VAL A 62 6.70 14.01 -7.07
N ILE A 63 6.06 12.85 -7.23
CA ILE A 63 6.73 11.55 -7.10
C ILE A 63 7.75 11.42 -8.24
N SER A 64 8.95 10.95 -7.91
CA SER A 64 10.00 10.66 -8.88
C SER A 64 10.24 9.15 -9.05
N GLU A 65 9.95 8.36 -8.02
CA GLU A 65 10.33 6.95 -7.96
C GLU A 65 9.44 6.19 -6.99
N TYR A 66 9.07 4.95 -7.34
CA TYR A 66 8.47 3.97 -6.42
C TYR A 66 9.50 2.96 -5.96
N LEU A 67 9.45 2.61 -4.68
CA LEU A 67 10.38 1.75 -4.01
C LEU A 67 9.65 0.55 -3.39
N ASP A 68 10.29 -0.61 -3.40
CA ASP A 68 9.81 -1.82 -2.74
C ASP A 68 10.98 -2.52 -2.09
N ILE A 69 10.82 -2.97 -0.84
CA ILE A 69 11.73 -3.92 -0.22
C ILE A 69 10.89 -5.11 0.19
N SER A 70 11.13 -6.26 -0.43
CA SER A 70 10.34 -7.47 -0.21
C SER A 70 11.24 -8.66 0.11
N ARG A 71 10.80 -9.48 1.07
CA ARG A 71 11.40 -10.77 1.40
C ARG A 71 10.56 -11.88 0.78
N VAL A 72 11.18 -12.67 -0.10
CA VAL A 72 10.61 -13.92 -0.61
C VAL A 72 11.56 -15.05 -0.20
N ASN A 73 11.05 -16.00 0.58
CA ASN A 73 11.86 -17.03 1.26
C ASN A 73 12.94 -16.39 2.17
N LYS A 74 14.22 -16.59 1.83
CA LYS A 74 15.38 -16.02 2.55
C LYS A 74 16.03 -14.86 1.80
N GLU A 75 15.57 -14.54 0.59
CA GLU A 75 16.12 -13.45 -0.21
C GLU A 75 15.33 -12.17 0.04
N ILE A 76 16.03 -11.07 0.28
CA ILE A 76 15.45 -9.73 0.38
C ILE A 76 15.92 -8.93 -0.83
N THR A 77 14.96 -8.33 -1.52
CA THR A 77 15.20 -7.55 -2.75
C THR A 77 14.68 -6.14 -2.56
N TYR A 78 15.52 -5.16 -2.87
CA TYR A 78 15.11 -3.77 -3.08
C TYR A 78 14.79 -3.57 -4.56
N THR A 79 13.66 -2.97 -4.88
CA THR A 79 13.23 -2.67 -6.25
C THR A 79 12.96 -1.19 -6.39
N ALA A 80 13.64 -0.53 -7.32
CA ALA A 80 13.44 0.87 -7.67
C ALA A 80 12.75 0.98 -9.03
N THR A 81 11.62 1.70 -9.10
CA THR A 81 10.89 1.98 -10.34
C THR A 81 10.82 3.48 -10.57
N VAL A 82 11.65 3.99 -11.47
CA VAL A 82 11.71 5.42 -11.81
C VAL A 82 10.61 5.76 -12.81
N LEU A 83 9.83 6.80 -12.52
CA LEU A 83 8.75 7.25 -13.39
C LEU A 83 9.29 7.69 -14.76
N ASN A 84 8.59 7.30 -15.82
CA ASN A 84 8.94 7.61 -17.22
C ASN A 84 10.30 7.06 -17.68
N GLN A 85 10.85 6.05 -17.00
CA GLN A 85 12.07 5.36 -17.41
C GLN A 85 11.85 3.84 -17.48
N ASN A 86 12.74 3.14 -18.19
CA ASN A 86 12.78 1.67 -18.26
C ASN A 86 11.43 0.98 -18.56
N GLN A 87 10.55 1.64 -19.32
CA GLN A 87 9.18 1.15 -19.61
C GLN A 87 8.37 0.80 -18.34
N GLY A 88 8.65 1.47 -17.22
CA GLY A 88 8.01 1.20 -15.93
C GLY A 88 8.47 -0.09 -15.23
N LYS A 89 9.51 -0.76 -15.74
CA LYS A 89 10.07 -1.94 -15.09
C LYS A 89 10.99 -1.53 -13.94
N GLY A 90 10.82 -2.19 -12.79
CA GLY A 90 11.68 -2.02 -11.64
C GLY A 90 13.10 -2.57 -11.88
N ILE A 91 14.07 -1.93 -11.24
CA ILE A 91 15.45 -2.38 -11.14
C ILE A 91 15.65 -3.02 -9.77
N ASN A 92 16.07 -4.29 -9.77
CA ASN A 92 16.21 -5.08 -8.55
C ASN A 92 17.64 -5.05 -8.03
N PHE A 93 17.80 -4.94 -6.72
CA PHE A 93 19.05 -5.00 -5.98
C PHE A 93 18.91 -6.03 -4.86
N LYS A 94 19.80 -7.02 -4.82
CA LYS A 94 19.77 -8.08 -3.80
C LYS A 94 20.45 -7.61 -2.53
N LEU A 95 19.89 -7.92 -1.38
CA LEU A 95 20.53 -7.64 -0.10
C LEU A 95 21.76 -8.56 0.08
N ILE A 96 22.93 -7.96 0.30
CA ILE A 96 24.21 -8.67 0.44
C ILE A 96 24.82 -8.56 1.85
N LYS A 97 24.34 -7.63 2.68
CA LYS A 97 24.83 -7.42 4.04
C LYS A 97 23.72 -6.87 4.93
N THR A 98 23.58 -7.45 6.12
CA THR A 98 22.67 -7.01 7.17
C THR A 98 23.36 -7.07 8.54
N ASP A 99 23.92 -5.96 8.96
CA ASP A 99 24.25 -5.68 10.37
C ASP A 99 23.44 -4.46 10.83
N SER A 100 24.06 -3.44 11.42
CA SER A 100 23.47 -2.11 11.58
C SER A 100 23.28 -1.35 10.24
N THR A 101 23.72 -1.95 9.13
CA THR A 101 23.67 -1.41 7.78
C THR A 101 23.05 -2.42 6.80
N PHE A 102 22.09 -1.96 6.00
CA PHE A 102 21.48 -2.74 4.91
C PHE A 102 22.12 -2.34 3.60
N VAL A 103 22.76 -3.30 2.92
CA VAL A 103 23.44 -3.07 1.63
C VAL A 103 22.77 -3.89 0.54
N PHE A 104 22.18 -3.20 -0.42
CA PHE A 104 21.59 -3.80 -1.61
C PHE A 104 22.51 -3.62 -2.81
N GLU A 105 22.74 -4.67 -3.59
CA GLU A 105 23.64 -4.66 -4.74
C GLU A 105 23.00 -5.19 -6.02
N ASN A 106 23.33 -4.55 -7.13
CA ASN A 106 23.14 -5.04 -8.49
C ASN A 106 24.38 -4.70 -9.32
N SER A 107 25.30 -5.66 -9.43
CA SER A 107 26.57 -5.48 -10.14
C SER A 107 26.42 -5.24 -11.65
N ASN A 108 25.26 -5.61 -12.21
CA ASN A 108 24.93 -5.48 -13.62
C ASN A 108 24.29 -4.13 -13.97
N HIS A 109 23.87 -3.35 -12.97
CA HIS A 109 23.31 -2.01 -13.18
C HIS A 109 24.43 -0.99 -13.47
N ASP A 110 24.13 0.10 -14.18
CA ASP A 110 25.12 1.11 -14.59
C ASP A 110 25.49 2.05 -13.42
N PHE A 111 24.50 2.69 -12.80
CA PHE A 111 24.61 3.45 -11.56
C PHE A 111 23.23 3.66 -10.91
N PRO A 112 23.07 3.46 -9.59
CA PRO A 112 24.05 2.91 -8.67
C PRO A 112 24.18 1.39 -8.83
N LYS A 113 25.30 0.81 -8.40
CA LYS A 113 25.41 -0.64 -8.20
C LYS A 113 25.14 -1.04 -6.76
N LYS A 114 25.35 -0.14 -5.80
CA LYS A 114 25.10 -0.35 -4.37
C LYS A 114 24.24 0.75 -3.79
N ILE A 115 23.25 0.34 -3.00
CA ILE A 115 22.37 1.19 -2.21
C ILE A 115 22.52 0.78 -0.76
N VAL A 116 22.88 1.73 0.10
CA VAL A 116 23.15 1.48 1.51
C VAL A 116 22.20 2.32 2.35
N TYR A 117 21.49 1.67 3.28
CA TYR A 117 20.75 2.32 4.35
C TYR A 117 21.38 1.97 5.69
N GLN A 118 21.91 2.98 6.39
CA GLN A 118 22.54 2.82 7.70
C GLN A 118 21.76 3.61 8.74
N LYS A 119 21.11 2.92 9.68
CA LYS A 119 20.42 3.59 10.79
C LYS A 119 21.45 4.29 11.67
N LEU A 120 21.27 5.59 11.90
CA LEU A 120 22.12 6.36 12.82
C LEU A 120 21.48 6.42 14.21
N ASN A 121 20.20 6.77 14.25
CA ASN A 121 19.35 6.77 15.45
C ASN A 121 17.88 6.62 15.02
N ASP A 122 16.91 6.80 15.93
CA ASP A 122 15.48 6.64 15.62
C ASP A 122 14.91 7.76 14.73
N THR A 123 15.66 8.85 14.57
CA THR A 123 15.25 10.07 13.87
C THR A 123 16.09 10.34 12.63
N GLU A 124 17.16 9.58 12.41
CA GLU A 124 18.08 9.80 11.30
C GLU A 124 18.64 8.48 10.77
N PHE A 125 18.76 8.39 9.45
CA PHE A 125 19.56 7.38 8.80
C PHE A 125 20.41 7.99 7.69
N PHE A 126 21.42 7.25 7.26
CA PHE A 126 22.32 7.64 6.19
C PHE A 126 22.06 6.78 4.95
N VAL A 127 22.02 7.42 3.78
CA VAL A 127 21.92 6.76 2.48
C VAL A 127 23.23 6.92 1.74
N GLN A 128 23.71 5.85 1.11
CA GLN A 128 24.83 5.90 0.18
C GLN A 128 24.51 5.14 -1.11
N LEU A 129 24.71 5.83 -2.24
CA LEU A 129 24.58 5.30 -3.59
C LEU A 129 25.96 5.25 -4.23
N SER A 130 26.47 4.09 -4.60
CA SER A 130 27.83 3.97 -5.18
C SER A 130 27.95 2.86 -6.23
N ASN A 131 29.09 2.85 -6.93
CA ASN A 131 29.50 1.74 -7.79
C ASN A 131 30.50 0.79 -7.09
N GLY A 132 30.51 0.76 -5.75
CA GLY A 132 31.52 0.06 -4.95
C GLY A 132 32.54 1.02 -4.35
N SER A 133 33.82 0.88 -4.70
CA SER A 133 34.97 1.58 -4.10
C SER A 133 35.23 3.01 -4.65
N GLN A 134 34.37 3.54 -5.53
CA GLN A 134 34.52 4.88 -6.13
C GLN A 134 33.36 5.82 -5.79
N LYS A 135 33.60 7.14 -5.97
CA LYS A 135 32.71 8.29 -5.69
C LYS A 135 31.23 7.95 -5.88
N GLY A 136 30.51 7.97 -4.76
CA GLY A 136 29.06 7.87 -4.70
C GLY A 136 28.41 9.16 -4.21
N PHE A 137 27.08 9.17 -4.16
CA PHE A 137 26.32 10.18 -3.42
C PHE A 137 26.03 9.63 -2.04
N ALA A 138 26.16 10.49 -1.03
CA ALA A 138 25.80 10.12 0.32
C ALA A 138 25.12 11.31 0.98
N TYR A 139 24.07 11.02 1.73
CA TYR A 139 23.25 12.03 2.37
C TYR A 139 22.54 11.47 3.59
N LYS A 140 22.26 12.35 4.53
CA LYS A 140 21.42 12.03 5.68
C LYS A 140 19.94 12.23 5.36
N MET A 141 19.11 11.34 5.91
CA MET A 141 17.66 11.42 5.92
C MET A 141 17.18 11.65 7.36
N GLN A 142 16.29 12.61 7.56
CA GLN A 142 15.77 13.02 8.86
C GLN A 142 14.27 12.72 8.97
N LYS A 143 13.88 11.99 10.02
CA LYS A 143 12.50 11.57 10.26
C LYS A 143 11.62 12.79 10.48
N GLN A 144 10.50 12.83 9.76
CA GLN A 144 9.49 13.84 9.93
C GLN A 144 8.48 13.33 10.96
N PHE A 145 8.46 13.94 12.13
CA PHE A 145 7.47 13.67 13.17
C PHE A 145 6.21 14.47 12.86
N GLN A 146 5.04 13.83 12.84
CA GLN A 146 3.77 14.53 12.87
C GLN A 146 3.67 15.31 14.18
N ARG A 147 3.71 16.64 14.12
CA ARG A 147 3.42 17.50 15.27
C ARG A 147 1.92 17.49 15.50
N THR A 148 1.47 16.81 16.55
CA THR A 148 0.15 17.01 17.15
C THR A 148 0.12 18.34 17.92
N SER A 149 -0.89 19.18 17.61
CA SER A 149 -1.44 20.30 18.40
C SER A 149 -1.12 21.76 17.99
N PHE A 150 -2.20 22.40 17.53
CA PHE A 150 -2.64 23.81 17.52
C PHE A 150 -2.03 24.92 16.64
N LYS A 151 -2.95 25.49 15.84
CA LYS A 151 -2.90 26.62 14.89
C LYS A 151 -1.99 26.40 13.67
N ASP A 152 -2.57 25.66 12.74
CA ASP A 152 -1.98 25.27 11.47
C ASP A 152 -1.94 26.43 10.47
N THR A 153 -0.78 27.06 10.35
CA THR A 153 -0.41 27.94 9.21
C THR A 153 0.26 27.13 8.08
N THR A 154 0.23 25.79 8.16
CA THR A 154 0.94 24.80 7.34
C THR A 154 0.01 23.80 6.65
N ILE A 155 -1.25 24.17 6.40
CA ILE A 155 -2.04 23.46 5.40
C ILE A 155 -1.41 23.73 4.02
N ALA A 156 -0.45 22.89 3.61
CA ALA A 156 0.24 23.04 2.33
C ALA A 156 -0.73 22.98 1.14
N ASN A 157 -1.82 22.22 1.30
CA ASN A 157 -2.98 22.29 0.42
C ASN A 157 -3.99 23.30 0.99
N PRO A 158 -4.10 24.54 0.46
CA PRO A 158 -5.06 25.52 0.98
C PRO A 158 -6.53 25.04 0.95
N ASN A 159 -6.83 23.91 0.29
CA ASN A 159 -8.15 23.28 0.22
C ASN A 159 -8.32 22.05 1.13
N TYR A 160 -7.35 21.70 1.99
CA TYR A 160 -7.52 20.55 2.88
C TYR A 160 -8.67 20.81 3.85
N ASP A 161 -9.62 19.88 3.84
CA ASP A 161 -10.74 19.85 4.75
C ASP A 161 -10.56 18.65 5.69
N SER A 162 -10.14 18.93 6.92
CA SER A 162 -9.88 17.89 7.92
C SER A 162 -11.16 17.14 8.33
N VAL A 163 -12.31 17.82 8.31
CA VAL A 163 -13.60 17.22 8.66
C VAL A 163 -14.01 16.24 7.56
N LEU A 164 -13.83 16.62 6.30
CA LEU A 164 -14.08 15.74 5.16
C LEU A 164 -13.12 14.55 5.14
N ALA A 165 -11.83 14.77 5.40
CA ALA A 165 -10.84 13.71 5.47
C ALA A 165 -11.18 12.67 6.55
N GLU A 166 -11.55 13.13 7.75
CA GLU A 166 -11.99 12.26 8.85
C GLU A 166 -13.29 11.52 8.50
N LYS A 167 -14.31 12.23 8.00
CA LYS A 167 -15.59 11.64 7.55
C LYS A 167 -15.36 10.49 6.58
N LEU A 168 -14.45 10.68 5.63
CA LEU A 168 -14.20 9.71 4.57
C LEU A 168 -13.19 8.63 4.97
N GLY A 169 -12.54 8.75 6.12
CA GLY A 169 -11.52 7.83 6.60
C GLY A 169 -10.22 7.90 5.80
N GLY A 170 -9.90 9.09 5.27
CA GLY A 170 -8.64 9.34 4.58
C GLY A 170 -7.47 9.39 5.55
N ASP A 171 -6.36 8.76 5.17
CA ASP A 171 -5.06 8.99 5.79
C ASP A 171 -4.50 10.38 5.43
N ASP A 172 -3.26 10.66 5.83
CA ASP A 172 -2.62 11.96 5.58
C ASP A 172 -2.47 12.30 4.08
N TYR A 173 -2.60 11.31 3.19
CA TYR A 173 -2.58 11.49 1.74
C TYR A 173 -3.99 11.67 1.14
N GLY A 174 -5.05 11.63 1.96
CA GLY A 174 -6.44 11.62 1.50
C GLY A 174 -6.83 10.30 0.83
N MET A 175 -6.19 9.20 1.23
CA MET A 175 -6.35 7.86 0.64
C MET A 175 -6.85 6.86 1.70
N LYS A 176 -7.45 5.76 1.26
CA LYS A 176 -7.80 4.63 2.14
C LYS A 176 -7.83 3.30 1.41
N ARG A 177 -7.98 2.22 2.18
CA ARG A 177 -8.10 0.86 1.66
C ARG A 177 -9.55 0.53 1.30
N TYR A 178 -9.68 -0.15 0.18
CA TYR A 178 -10.89 -0.74 -0.39
C TYR A 178 -10.60 -2.20 -0.77
N VAL A 179 -11.66 -2.93 -1.12
CA VAL A 179 -11.51 -4.21 -1.82
C VAL A 179 -11.96 -4.04 -3.28
N LEU A 180 -11.01 -4.20 -4.19
CA LEU A 180 -11.25 -4.32 -5.62
C LEU A 180 -11.71 -5.74 -5.94
N VAL A 181 -12.85 -5.86 -6.60
CA VAL A 181 -13.43 -7.13 -7.06
C VAL A 181 -13.37 -7.17 -8.57
N LEU A 182 -12.78 -8.22 -9.10
CA LEU A 182 -12.80 -8.49 -10.54
C LEU A 182 -13.76 -9.64 -10.81
N LEU A 183 -14.92 -9.31 -11.37
CA LEU A 183 -15.93 -10.31 -11.73
C LEU A 183 -15.48 -11.05 -12.99
N LYS A 184 -15.71 -12.36 -13.01
CA LYS A 184 -15.45 -13.26 -14.14
C LYS A 184 -16.61 -14.21 -14.35
N THR A 185 -16.62 -14.90 -15.49
CA THR A 185 -17.63 -15.93 -15.74
C THR A 185 -17.45 -17.08 -14.76
N GLY A 186 -18.54 -17.50 -14.11
CA GLY A 186 -18.54 -18.59 -13.15
C GLY A 186 -18.65 -19.96 -13.82
N PRO A 187 -18.60 -21.06 -13.03
CA PRO A 187 -18.61 -22.42 -13.55
C PRO A 187 -20.00 -22.87 -14.07
N ASN A 188 -21.09 -22.19 -13.71
CA ASN A 188 -22.42 -22.56 -14.17
C ASN A 188 -22.62 -22.17 -15.64
N GLN A 189 -22.83 -23.18 -16.49
CA GLN A 189 -23.05 -23.04 -17.94
C GLN A 189 -24.50 -23.30 -18.36
N THR A 190 -25.45 -23.12 -17.45
CA THR A 190 -26.88 -23.24 -17.76
C THR A 190 -27.28 -22.37 -18.95
N THR A 191 -28.28 -22.83 -19.70
CA THR A 191 -28.88 -22.10 -20.82
C THR A 191 -30.33 -21.69 -20.53
N ASP A 192 -30.82 -21.95 -19.31
CA ASP A 192 -32.14 -21.53 -18.86
C ASP A 192 -32.19 -20.00 -18.76
N LYS A 193 -32.88 -19.38 -19.71
CA LYS A 193 -33.03 -17.93 -19.79
C LYS A 193 -33.76 -17.35 -18.59
N THR A 194 -34.70 -18.08 -17.99
CA THR A 194 -35.46 -17.59 -16.83
C THR A 194 -34.53 -17.49 -15.62
N LEU A 195 -33.80 -18.56 -15.32
CA LEU A 195 -32.82 -18.59 -14.23
C LEU A 195 -31.74 -17.51 -14.41
N ILE A 196 -31.20 -17.37 -15.62
CA ILE A 196 -30.18 -16.35 -15.92
C ILE A 196 -30.75 -14.95 -15.67
N ASN A 197 -31.92 -14.65 -16.23
CA ASN A 197 -32.52 -13.31 -16.11
C ASN A 197 -32.86 -12.97 -14.65
N ASP A 198 -33.41 -13.92 -13.90
CA ASP A 198 -33.75 -13.74 -12.49
C ASP A 198 -32.48 -13.55 -11.63
N SER A 199 -31.41 -14.28 -11.95
CA SER A 199 -30.13 -14.15 -11.23
C SER A 199 -29.48 -12.78 -11.47
N PHE A 200 -29.46 -12.29 -12.71
CA PHE A 200 -28.91 -10.97 -13.02
C PHE A 200 -29.82 -9.83 -12.57
N ARG A 201 -31.14 -10.04 -12.44
CA ARG A 201 -32.01 -9.08 -11.74
C ARG A 201 -31.61 -8.98 -10.27
N GLY A 202 -31.43 -10.11 -9.60
CA GLY A 202 -30.94 -10.16 -8.21
C GLY A 202 -29.54 -9.55 -8.04
N HIS A 203 -28.66 -9.70 -9.03
CA HIS A 203 -27.35 -9.04 -9.07
C HIS A 203 -27.47 -7.51 -9.03
N LEU A 204 -28.33 -6.93 -9.89
CA LEU A 204 -28.56 -5.48 -9.92
C LEU A 204 -29.23 -4.98 -8.64
N GLU A 205 -30.20 -5.72 -8.10
CA GLU A 205 -30.81 -5.43 -6.80
C GLU A 205 -29.77 -5.41 -5.66
N ASN A 206 -28.83 -6.37 -5.68
CA ASN A 206 -27.74 -6.43 -4.70
C ASN A 206 -26.78 -5.25 -4.84
N ILE A 207 -26.40 -4.86 -6.07
CA ILE A 207 -25.59 -3.65 -6.31
C ILE A 207 -26.30 -2.42 -5.71
N ASN A 208 -27.57 -2.22 -6.05
CA ASN A 208 -28.35 -1.08 -5.57
C ASN A 208 -28.48 -1.06 -4.04
N ARG A 209 -28.66 -2.23 -3.41
CA ARG A 209 -28.64 -2.37 -1.95
C ARG A 209 -27.29 -1.95 -1.38
N LEU A 210 -26.19 -2.42 -1.95
CA LEU A 210 -24.84 -2.09 -1.46
C LEU A 210 -24.46 -0.62 -1.69
N VAL A 211 -24.95 0.03 -2.74
CA VAL A 211 -24.80 1.48 -2.94
C VAL A 211 -25.52 2.24 -1.82
N LYS A 212 -26.77 1.87 -1.51
CA LYS A 212 -27.54 2.47 -0.41
C LYS A 212 -26.92 2.25 0.97
N GLU A 213 -26.22 1.13 1.16
CA GLU A 213 -25.46 0.82 2.37
C GLU A 213 -24.06 1.46 2.39
N GLU A 214 -23.70 2.28 1.38
CA GLU A 214 -22.39 2.91 1.20
C GLU A 214 -21.22 1.90 1.15
N LYS A 215 -21.53 0.65 0.81
CA LYS A 215 -20.57 -0.46 0.68
C LYS A 215 -20.09 -0.65 -0.75
N MET A 216 -20.87 -0.25 -1.75
CA MET A 216 -20.48 -0.26 -3.17
C MET A 216 -20.13 1.16 -3.62
N ILE A 217 -18.86 1.38 -3.97
CA ILE A 217 -18.39 2.69 -4.44
C ILE A 217 -18.37 2.76 -5.96
N VAL A 218 -17.93 1.72 -6.63
CA VAL A 218 -17.95 1.63 -8.10
C VAL A 218 -18.51 0.26 -8.47
N ALA A 219 -19.43 0.24 -9.43
CA ALA A 219 -19.86 -0.98 -10.11
C ALA A 219 -19.99 -0.72 -11.61
N GLY A 220 -19.43 -1.62 -12.42
CA GLY A 220 -19.58 -1.49 -13.87
C GLY A 220 -19.11 -2.72 -14.64
N PRO A 221 -19.73 -2.99 -15.81
CA PRO A 221 -19.32 -4.09 -16.67
C PRO A 221 -17.97 -3.78 -17.33
N LEU A 222 -17.20 -4.82 -17.58
CA LEU A 222 -16.04 -4.76 -18.45
C LEU A 222 -16.45 -5.12 -19.87
N GLY A 223 -15.87 -4.42 -20.84
CA GLY A 223 -15.98 -4.78 -22.25
C GLY A 223 -15.36 -6.15 -22.53
N LYS A 224 -15.62 -6.67 -23.74
CA LYS A 224 -15.06 -7.95 -24.19
C LYS A 224 -13.54 -7.92 -24.10
N ASN A 225 -12.97 -8.96 -23.51
CA ASN A 225 -11.53 -9.12 -23.27
C ASN A 225 -11.12 -10.59 -23.39
N ASP A 226 -9.81 -10.84 -23.37
CA ASP A 226 -9.20 -12.17 -23.47
C ASP A 226 -9.13 -12.91 -22.12
N LYS A 227 -9.54 -12.28 -21.01
CA LYS A 227 -9.38 -12.80 -19.64
C LYS A 227 -10.69 -13.29 -18.99
N THR A 228 -11.78 -13.41 -19.75
CA THR A 228 -13.13 -13.78 -19.28
C THR A 228 -13.75 -12.86 -18.21
N TYR A 229 -13.13 -11.70 -17.97
CA TYR A 229 -13.61 -10.73 -17.00
C TYR A 229 -14.88 -10.05 -17.48
N ARG A 230 -15.79 -9.78 -16.53
CA ARG A 230 -17.17 -9.36 -16.77
C ARG A 230 -17.48 -8.01 -16.16
N GLY A 231 -16.80 -7.60 -15.10
CA GLY A 231 -17.06 -6.35 -14.41
C GLY A 231 -16.08 -6.09 -13.28
N ILE A 232 -16.13 -4.87 -12.76
CA ILE A 232 -15.35 -4.42 -11.61
C ILE A 232 -16.31 -3.92 -10.55
N PHE A 233 -16.06 -4.31 -9.30
CA PHE A 233 -16.57 -3.60 -8.13
C PHE A 233 -15.43 -2.99 -7.31
N ILE A 234 -15.72 -1.87 -6.65
CA ILE A 234 -14.87 -1.31 -5.59
C ILE A 234 -15.74 -1.23 -4.33
N LEU A 235 -15.41 -2.05 -3.34
CA LEU A 235 -16.14 -2.13 -2.08
C LEU A 235 -15.47 -1.30 -0.99
N ASN A 236 -16.28 -0.54 -0.23
CA ASN A 236 -15.86 0.25 0.93
C ASN A 236 -15.74 -0.62 2.19
N VAL A 237 -14.86 -1.61 2.11
CA VAL A 237 -14.50 -2.55 3.16
C VAL A 237 -12.98 -2.79 3.12
N THR A 238 -12.41 -3.26 4.23
CA THR A 238 -10.94 -3.41 4.35
C THR A 238 -10.48 -4.86 4.43
N THR A 239 -11.40 -5.82 4.44
CA THR A 239 -11.09 -7.26 4.56
C THR A 239 -11.79 -8.07 3.48
N PHE A 240 -11.15 -9.15 3.04
CA PHE A 240 -11.73 -10.08 2.08
C PHE A 240 -12.93 -10.83 2.68
N ASP A 241 -12.87 -11.23 3.95
CA ASP A 241 -13.99 -11.89 4.63
C ASP A 241 -15.28 -11.05 4.62
N GLU A 242 -15.17 -9.74 4.82
CA GLU A 242 -16.33 -8.84 4.72
C GLU A 242 -16.82 -8.73 3.27
N ALA A 243 -15.89 -8.54 2.32
CA ALA A 243 -16.22 -8.48 0.89
C ALA A 243 -16.95 -9.74 0.41
N GLU A 244 -16.46 -10.92 0.76
CA GLU A 244 -17.08 -12.20 0.43
C GLU A 244 -18.50 -12.30 0.98
N LYS A 245 -18.73 -11.93 2.25
CA LYS A 245 -20.08 -11.93 2.84
C LYS A 245 -21.05 -11.00 2.10
N LEU A 246 -20.57 -9.86 1.58
CA LEU A 246 -21.38 -8.95 0.78
C LEU A 246 -21.68 -9.53 -0.61
N LEU A 247 -20.67 -10.13 -1.25
CA LEU A 247 -20.77 -10.72 -2.59
C LEU A 247 -21.63 -11.98 -2.62
N GLN A 248 -21.62 -12.80 -1.57
CA GLN A 248 -22.43 -14.03 -1.49
C GLN A 248 -23.94 -13.78 -1.37
N LYS A 249 -24.37 -12.53 -1.19
CA LYS A 249 -25.78 -12.13 -1.26
C LYS A 249 -26.26 -11.87 -2.69
N ASP A 250 -25.36 -11.90 -3.65
CA ASP A 250 -25.64 -11.71 -5.07
C ASP A 250 -26.12 -13.01 -5.72
N SER A 251 -27.32 -13.00 -6.31
CA SER A 251 -27.89 -14.19 -6.94
C SER A 251 -27.05 -14.71 -8.11
N ALA A 252 -26.43 -13.85 -8.92
CA ALA A 252 -25.60 -14.32 -10.03
C ALA A 252 -24.31 -14.99 -9.56
N ILE A 253 -23.77 -14.58 -8.41
CA ILE A 253 -22.62 -15.22 -7.77
C ILE A 253 -23.06 -16.53 -7.11
N LYS A 254 -24.17 -16.51 -6.36
CA LYS A 254 -24.70 -17.67 -5.63
C LYS A 254 -25.07 -18.82 -6.58
N GLU A 255 -25.68 -18.51 -7.72
CA GLU A 255 -26.00 -19.49 -8.76
C GLU A 255 -24.77 -19.89 -9.60
N GLY A 256 -23.59 -19.33 -9.32
CA GLY A 256 -22.33 -19.66 -10.01
C GLY A 256 -22.26 -19.18 -11.46
N LEU A 257 -23.12 -18.25 -11.88
CA LEU A 257 -23.05 -17.59 -13.19
C LEU A 257 -21.90 -16.58 -13.25
N LEU A 258 -21.60 -15.96 -12.12
CA LEU A 258 -20.43 -15.12 -11.90
C LEU A 258 -19.53 -15.73 -10.82
N ASN A 259 -18.24 -15.45 -10.92
CA ASN A 259 -17.24 -15.67 -9.89
C ASN A 259 -16.38 -14.40 -9.77
N PHE A 260 -15.47 -14.34 -8.81
CA PHE A 260 -14.68 -13.14 -8.55
C PHE A 260 -13.25 -13.42 -8.07
N ASP A 261 -12.37 -12.44 -8.26
CA ASP A 261 -11.06 -12.35 -7.61
C ASP A 261 -11.02 -11.07 -6.76
N LEU A 262 -10.39 -11.13 -5.58
CA LEU A 262 -10.33 -10.03 -4.62
C LEU A 262 -8.91 -9.49 -4.49
N TYR A 263 -8.79 -8.16 -4.44
CA TYR A 263 -7.53 -7.45 -4.24
C TYR A 263 -7.72 -6.32 -3.23
N ASN A 264 -6.80 -6.20 -2.29
CA ASN A 264 -6.73 -5.00 -1.45
C ASN A 264 -6.25 -3.85 -2.33
N TRP A 265 -7.04 -2.80 -2.42
CA TRP A 265 -6.73 -1.65 -3.26
C TRP A 265 -6.66 -0.38 -2.41
N TYR A 266 -5.58 0.36 -2.58
CA TYR A 266 -5.38 1.65 -1.93
C TYR A 266 -5.70 2.75 -2.94
N GLY A 267 -6.72 3.55 -2.62
CA GLY A 267 -7.31 4.52 -3.54
C GLY A 267 -7.77 5.77 -2.80
N SER A 268 -8.22 6.78 -3.55
CA SER A 268 -8.67 8.05 -2.95
C SER A 268 -9.82 7.82 -1.97
N ALA A 269 -9.73 8.43 -0.79
CA ALA A 269 -10.82 8.43 0.20
C ALA A 269 -12.04 9.21 -0.30
N ALA A 270 -11.85 10.10 -1.28
CA ALA A 270 -12.90 10.92 -1.90
C ALA A 270 -13.83 10.15 -2.86
N LEU A 271 -13.53 8.89 -3.21
CA LEU A 271 -14.34 8.14 -4.18
C LEU A 271 -15.84 8.08 -3.82
N PRO A 272 -16.28 7.85 -2.57
CA PRO A 272 -17.70 7.82 -2.27
C PRO A 272 -18.45 9.11 -2.64
N GLU A 273 -17.77 10.26 -2.65
CA GLU A 273 -18.40 11.55 -2.93
C GLU A 273 -18.88 11.68 -4.38
N TYR A 274 -18.37 10.86 -5.32
CA TYR A 274 -18.89 10.89 -6.69
C TYR A 274 -20.31 10.31 -6.79
N LEU A 275 -20.75 9.46 -5.84
CA LEU A 275 -22.05 8.78 -5.89
C LEU A 275 -23.21 9.78 -5.98
N ASP A 276 -23.15 10.87 -5.22
CA ASP A 276 -24.13 11.98 -5.25
C ASP A 276 -24.21 12.69 -6.59
N PHE A 277 -23.14 12.66 -7.39
CA PHE A 277 -23.10 13.20 -8.74
C PHE A 277 -23.54 12.15 -9.76
N SER A 278 -23.19 10.88 -9.54
CA SER A 278 -23.59 9.76 -10.38
C SER A 278 -25.12 9.69 -10.50
N ASP A 279 -25.82 9.91 -9.38
CA ASP A 279 -27.29 9.91 -9.35
C ASP A 279 -27.91 11.01 -10.24
N LYS A 280 -27.22 12.12 -10.44
CA LYS A 280 -27.70 13.28 -11.21
C LYS A 280 -27.46 13.14 -12.72
N ILE A 281 -26.69 12.15 -13.15
CA ILE A 281 -26.21 12.04 -14.54
C ILE A 281 -27.10 11.13 -15.40
N TRP A 282 -27.68 10.09 -14.80
CA TRP A 282 -28.47 9.12 -15.57
C TRP A 282 -29.83 9.72 -15.96
N LYS A 283 -30.27 9.46 -17.20
CA LYS A 283 -31.60 9.87 -17.70
C LYS A 283 -32.68 8.83 -17.41
N VAL A 284 -32.26 7.58 -17.34
CA VAL A 284 -33.08 6.40 -17.01
C VAL A 284 -32.30 5.66 -15.95
N ASN A 285 -32.97 5.26 -14.87
CA ASN A 285 -32.32 4.59 -13.75
C ASN A 285 -31.66 3.30 -14.26
N PRO A 286 -30.32 3.18 -14.15
CA PRO A 286 -29.59 2.01 -14.64
C PRO A 286 -29.86 0.74 -13.83
#